data_AF-A0A960XKC2-F1
#
_entry.id   AF-A0A960XKC2-F1
#
_cell.length_a   1.000
_cell.length_b   1.000
_cell.length_c   1.000
_cell.angle_alpha   90.00
_cell.angle_beta   90.00
_cell.angle_gamma   90.00
#
_symmetry.space_group_name_H-M   'P 1'
#
loop_
_entity.id
_entity.type
_entity.pdbx_description
1 polymer ?
#
loop_
_entity_poly.entity_id
_entity_poly.type
_entity_poly.pdbx_seq_one_letter_code
_entity_poly.pdbx_strand_id
1 'polypeptide(L)'
;ILFFETNGFLQSSVEVGALPDMLVFTPDGSKLLVANEGEPRSNYSFDPEGSACIIDMAAGVGNMLDSDVTTVSFATFNADSASLVAQGVRIFGPGATVAQDLEPEYITISDDGATAYVVCQENNALVVIDIETATATAILPLGYKDWSSEGLLFDASDRSPDAFFANWPVKGMYQPDAIDFFTVDGQPYLITANEGSARNY
;
A
#
# COMPACT_ATOMS: atom_id res chain seq x y z
N ILE A 1 9.47 -14.21 4.06
CA ILE A 1 8.23 -14.97 4.38
C ILE A 1 8.59 -16.36 4.90
N LEU A 2 7.85 -16.85 5.91
CA LEU A 2 8.03 -18.17 6.51
C LEU A 2 6.77 -19.00 6.29
N PHE A 3 6.92 -20.23 5.82
CA PHE A 3 5.81 -21.16 5.61
C PHE A 3 5.79 -22.22 6.70
N PHE A 4 4.67 -22.34 7.41
CA PHE A 4 4.51 -23.28 8.51
C PHE A 4 3.36 -24.26 8.23
N GLU A 5 3.46 -25.45 8.79
CA GLU A 5 2.28 -26.28 9.05
C GLU A 5 1.43 -25.69 10.17
N THR A 6 0.16 -26.10 10.24
CA THR A 6 -0.80 -25.65 11.28
C THR A 6 -0.39 -26.01 12.71
N ASN A 7 0.55 -26.95 12.86
CA ASN A 7 1.17 -27.33 14.14
C ASN A 7 2.40 -26.47 14.50
N GLY A 8 2.77 -25.49 13.66
CA GLY A 8 3.89 -24.58 13.87
C GLY A 8 5.24 -25.09 13.39
N PHE A 9 5.32 -26.25 12.71
CA PHE A 9 6.58 -26.71 12.11
C PHE A 9 6.90 -25.91 10.84
N LEU A 10 8.06 -25.26 10.84
CA LEU A 10 8.59 -24.54 9.68
C LEU A 10 8.86 -25.52 8.53
N GLN A 11 8.34 -25.21 7.35
CA GLN A 11 8.48 -26.00 6.13
C GLN A 11 9.56 -25.41 5.23
N SER A 12 9.46 -24.13 4.90
CA SER A 12 10.42 -23.40 4.09
C SER A 12 10.36 -21.90 4.39
N SER A 13 11.28 -21.14 3.81
CA SER A 13 11.34 -19.69 3.92
C SER A 13 11.92 -19.09 2.66
N VAL A 14 11.45 -17.91 2.30
CA VAL A 14 12.00 -17.10 1.20
C VAL A 14 12.22 -15.67 1.64
N GLU A 15 13.24 -15.02 1.10
CA GLU A 15 13.51 -13.59 1.30
C GLU A 15 12.58 -12.74 0.43
N VAL A 16 12.13 -11.60 0.96
CA VAL A 16 11.28 -10.60 0.27
C VAL A 16 11.86 -9.20 0.51
N GLY A 17 11.14 -8.15 0.13
CA GLY A 17 11.57 -6.77 0.32
C GLY A 17 11.71 -6.36 1.79
N ALA A 18 12.15 -5.11 2.00
CA ALA A 18 12.37 -4.56 3.32
C ALA A 18 11.04 -4.27 4.03
N LEU A 19 10.93 -4.69 5.30
CA LEU A 19 9.75 -4.48 6.15
C LEU A 19 8.45 -4.99 5.48
N PRO A 20 8.29 -6.31 5.30
CA PRO A 20 7.04 -6.87 4.80
C PRO A 20 5.92 -6.66 5.83
N ASP A 21 4.83 -6.02 5.41
CA ASP A 21 3.69 -5.71 6.28
C ASP A 21 2.56 -6.74 6.07
N MET A 22 2.03 -6.77 4.84
CA MET A 22 0.84 -7.54 4.50
C MET A 22 1.11 -8.57 3.40
N LEU A 23 0.37 -9.69 3.44
CA LEU A 23 0.39 -10.72 2.41
C LEU A 23 -1.00 -11.19 2.03
N VAL A 24 -1.18 -11.57 0.76
CA VAL A 24 -2.45 -12.07 0.23
C VAL A 24 -2.22 -13.09 -0.88
N PHE A 25 -3.01 -14.17 -0.88
CA PHE A 25 -2.99 -15.14 -1.99
C PHE A 25 -3.84 -14.66 -3.16
N THR A 26 -3.43 -14.99 -4.38
CA THR A 26 -4.34 -14.91 -5.53
C THR A 26 -5.56 -15.80 -5.29
N PRO A 27 -6.74 -15.50 -5.90
CA PRO A 27 -7.96 -16.28 -5.68
C PRO A 27 -7.82 -17.79 -5.96
N ASP A 28 -6.94 -18.16 -6.89
CA ASP A 28 -6.64 -19.54 -7.24
C ASP A 28 -5.55 -20.20 -6.35
N GLY A 29 -4.94 -19.43 -5.45
CA GLY A 29 -3.85 -19.84 -4.57
C GLY A 29 -2.51 -20.10 -5.26
N SER A 30 -2.39 -19.79 -6.56
CA SER A 30 -1.18 -20.06 -7.34
C SER A 30 -0.03 -19.10 -7.04
N LYS A 31 -0.33 -17.91 -6.50
CA LYS A 31 0.66 -16.91 -6.10
C LYS A 31 0.35 -16.33 -4.73
N LEU A 32 1.40 -15.92 -4.03
CA LEU A 32 1.34 -15.15 -2.79
C LEU A 32 2.00 -13.79 -3.02
N LEU A 33 1.27 -12.72 -2.79
CA LEU A 33 1.80 -11.36 -2.90
C LEU A 33 2.11 -10.82 -1.52
N VAL A 34 3.15 -10.00 -1.43
CA VAL A 34 3.63 -9.37 -0.20
C VAL A 34 3.90 -7.90 -0.48
N ALA A 35 3.34 -7.02 0.33
CA ALA A 35 3.68 -5.60 0.33
C ALA A 35 4.88 -5.38 1.27
N ASN A 36 5.86 -4.62 0.82
CA ASN A 36 7.07 -4.32 1.60
C ASN A 36 7.18 -2.81 1.75
N GLU A 37 7.02 -2.30 2.98
CA GLU A 37 6.96 -0.87 3.29
C GLU A 37 8.22 -0.15 2.85
N GLY A 38 9.40 -0.74 3.10
CA GLY A 38 10.65 -0.08 2.79
C GLY A 38 10.93 1.16 3.65
N GLU A 39 10.40 1.23 4.87
CA GLU A 39 10.63 2.40 5.73
C GLU A 39 12.13 2.69 5.99
N PRO A 40 12.51 3.97 6.06
CA PRO A 40 13.85 4.36 6.45
C PRO A 40 14.12 4.06 7.92
N ARG A 41 15.40 3.91 8.26
CA ARG A 41 15.82 4.05 9.67
C ARG A 41 15.48 5.46 10.16
N SER A 42 15.22 5.61 11.46
CA SER A 42 14.88 6.91 12.07
C SER A 42 15.89 8.05 11.85
N ASN A 43 17.15 7.72 11.60
CA ASN A 43 18.20 8.68 11.25
C ASN A 43 18.48 8.81 9.74
N TYR A 44 17.64 8.19 8.89
CA TYR A 44 17.76 8.12 7.43
C TYR A 44 19.13 7.60 6.94
N SER A 45 19.87 6.84 7.77
CA SER A 45 21.15 6.25 7.37
C SER A 45 21.02 5.11 6.35
N PHE A 46 19.83 4.55 6.25
CA PHE A 46 19.43 3.54 5.28
C PHE A 46 17.94 3.74 5.01
N ASP A 47 17.60 3.89 3.73
CA ASP A 47 16.28 4.24 3.21
C ASP A 47 16.03 3.36 1.97
N PRO A 48 15.55 2.12 2.18
CA PRO A 48 15.30 1.19 1.08
C PRO A 48 14.12 1.65 0.21
N GLU A 49 13.95 1.03 -0.95
CA GLU A 49 12.75 1.26 -1.76
C GLU A 49 11.58 0.43 -1.22
N GLY A 50 10.41 1.05 -1.09
CA GLY A 50 9.15 0.34 -0.99
C GLY A 50 8.88 -0.47 -2.26
N SER A 51 8.25 -1.63 -2.09
CA SER A 51 8.05 -2.58 -3.19
C SER A 51 6.92 -3.56 -2.90
N ALA A 52 6.64 -4.44 -3.85
CA ALA A 52 5.90 -5.67 -3.59
C ALA A 52 6.71 -6.88 -4.07
N CYS A 53 6.38 -8.06 -3.56
CA CYS A 53 6.90 -9.33 -4.06
C CYS A 53 5.74 -10.24 -4.48
N ILE A 54 5.95 -11.01 -5.55
CA ILE A 54 5.06 -12.07 -6.00
C ILE A 54 5.82 -13.39 -5.87
N ILE A 55 5.28 -14.32 -5.10
CA ILE A 55 5.86 -15.65 -4.85
C ILE A 55 5.06 -16.67 -5.63
N ASP A 56 5.70 -17.45 -6.51
CA ASP A 56 5.06 -18.55 -7.22
C ASP A 56 4.93 -19.78 -6.32
N MET A 57 3.71 -20.28 -6.13
CA MET A 57 3.42 -21.37 -5.20
C MET A 57 3.54 -22.76 -5.84
N ALA A 58 3.96 -22.87 -7.10
CA ALA A 58 3.97 -24.12 -7.86
C ALA A 58 4.83 -25.23 -7.26
N ALA A 59 5.95 -24.90 -6.60
CA ALA A 59 6.80 -25.89 -5.93
C ALA A 59 6.21 -26.43 -4.61
N GLY A 60 5.13 -25.79 -4.13
CA GLY A 60 4.47 -26.09 -2.87
C GLY A 60 5.24 -25.54 -1.66
N VAL A 61 4.51 -25.23 -0.59
CA VAL A 61 5.04 -24.57 0.62
C VAL A 61 6.22 -25.28 1.31
N GLY A 62 6.47 -26.55 1.01
CA GLY A 62 7.60 -27.33 1.55
C GLY A 62 8.91 -27.15 0.80
N ASN A 63 8.88 -26.56 -0.41
CA ASN A 63 10.04 -26.50 -1.31
C ASN A 63 10.30 -25.09 -1.86
N MET A 64 9.78 -24.05 -1.21
CA MET A 64 9.93 -22.68 -1.69
C MET A 64 11.40 -22.24 -1.61
N LEU A 65 11.84 -21.54 -2.65
CA LEU A 65 13.18 -20.97 -2.80
C LEU A 65 13.10 -19.48 -3.13
N ASP A 66 14.17 -18.74 -2.87
CA ASP A 66 14.23 -17.31 -3.24
C ASP A 66 14.06 -17.08 -4.75
N SER A 67 14.35 -18.08 -5.59
CA SER A 67 14.10 -18.03 -7.03
C SER A 67 12.63 -18.05 -7.42
N ASP A 68 11.73 -18.41 -6.50
CA ASP A 68 10.28 -18.37 -6.70
C ASP A 68 9.71 -16.96 -6.42
N VAL A 69 10.53 -16.04 -5.90
CA VAL A 69 10.16 -14.67 -5.56
C VAL A 69 10.53 -13.74 -6.71
N THR A 70 9.55 -12.95 -7.15
CA THR A 70 9.74 -11.85 -8.10
C THR A 70 9.42 -10.52 -7.42
N THR A 71 10.39 -9.60 -7.37
CA THR A 71 10.17 -8.25 -6.85
C THR A 71 9.53 -7.36 -7.90
N VAL A 72 8.42 -6.71 -7.53
CA VAL A 72 7.78 -5.63 -8.28
C VAL A 72 8.38 -4.32 -7.80
N SER A 73 9.25 -3.72 -8.62
CA SER A 73 9.89 -2.43 -8.32
C SER A 73 8.98 -1.26 -8.68
N PHE A 74 9.01 -0.20 -7.87
CA PHE A 74 8.33 1.07 -8.13
C PHE A 74 9.26 2.14 -8.72
N ALA A 75 10.53 1.80 -8.97
CA ALA A 75 11.54 2.74 -9.46
C ALA A 75 11.19 3.34 -10.83
N THR A 76 10.29 2.71 -11.59
CA THR A 76 9.75 3.23 -12.85
C THR A 76 9.07 4.59 -12.66
N PHE A 77 8.49 4.86 -11.48
CA PHE A 77 7.80 6.12 -11.18
C PHE A 77 8.74 7.23 -10.68
N ASN A 78 10.04 6.95 -10.47
CA ASN A 78 10.99 7.94 -9.95
C ASN A 78 11.08 9.20 -10.84
N ALA A 79 10.89 9.04 -12.16
CA ALA A 79 10.89 10.16 -13.11
C ALA A 79 9.62 11.02 -13.03
N ASP A 80 8.52 10.51 -12.44
CA ASP A 80 7.21 11.15 -12.44
C ASP A 80 6.90 11.94 -11.15
N SER A 81 7.87 12.03 -10.22
CA SER A 81 7.72 12.66 -8.91
C SER A 81 6.97 14.00 -8.94
N ALA A 82 7.38 14.94 -9.80
CA ALA A 82 6.75 16.26 -9.89
C ALA A 82 5.28 16.19 -10.35
N SER A 83 4.95 15.26 -11.25
CA SER A 83 3.58 15.04 -11.72
C SER A 83 2.71 14.42 -10.65
N LEU A 84 3.23 13.42 -9.93
CA LEU A 84 2.53 12.73 -8.84
C LEU A 84 2.24 13.69 -7.67
N VAL A 85 3.22 14.51 -7.29
CA VAL A 85 3.05 15.55 -6.26
C VAL A 85 1.99 16.57 -6.68
N ALA A 86 1.98 16.99 -7.95
CA ALA A 86 0.96 17.90 -8.47
C ALA A 86 -0.46 17.30 -8.43
N GLN A 87 -0.58 15.97 -8.48
CA GLN A 87 -1.85 15.24 -8.36
C GLN A 87 -2.24 14.93 -6.91
N GLY A 88 -1.38 15.26 -5.93
CA GLY A 88 -1.66 15.09 -4.50
C GLY A 88 -1.11 13.82 -3.86
N VAL A 89 -0.23 13.09 -4.54
CA VAL A 89 0.60 12.07 -3.91
C VAL A 89 1.63 12.77 -3.03
N ARG A 90 1.81 12.30 -1.80
CA ARG A 90 2.80 12.84 -0.89
C ARG A 90 4.12 12.13 -1.12
N ILE A 91 5.13 12.91 -1.50
CA ILE A 91 6.54 12.51 -1.58
C ILE A 91 7.31 13.56 -0.78
N PHE A 92 7.85 13.19 0.37
CA PHE A 92 8.30 14.18 1.38
C PHE A 92 9.48 13.74 2.26
N GLY A 93 9.98 12.53 2.09
CA GLY A 93 11.23 12.02 2.62
C GLY A 93 12.42 12.86 2.16
N PRO A 94 13.44 13.07 3.02
CA PRO A 94 14.58 13.93 2.71
C PRO A 94 15.41 13.41 1.52
N GLY A 95 15.20 13.98 0.33
CA GLY A 95 15.93 13.60 -0.88
C GLY A 95 15.55 12.22 -1.44
N ALA A 96 14.41 11.67 -1.00
CA ALA A 96 13.92 10.38 -1.43
C ALA A 96 13.48 10.41 -2.90
N THR A 97 13.68 9.29 -3.60
CA THR A 97 12.97 9.02 -4.86
C THR A 97 11.51 8.63 -4.58
N VAL A 98 10.68 8.51 -5.61
CA VAL A 98 9.30 8.04 -5.42
C VAL A 98 9.28 6.65 -4.80
N ALA A 99 10.12 5.73 -5.30
CA ALA A 99 10.18 4.36 -4.80
C ALA A 99 10.66 4.26 -3.34
N GLN A 100 11.57 5.14 -2.90
CA GLN A 100 11.96 5.20 -1.48
C GLN A 100 10.90 5.84 -0.59
N ASP A 101 10.11 6.77 -1.15
CA ASP A 101 9.11 7.46 -0.35
C ASP A 101 7.83 6.66 -0.18
N LEU A 102 7.47 5.83 -1.16
CA LEU A 102 6.29 4.98 -1.12
C LEU A 102 6.44 3.90 -0.06
N GLU A 103 5.47 3.79 0.85
CA GLU A 103 5.44 2.78 1.91
C GLU A 103 4.21 1.86 1.75
N PRO A 104 4.36 0.73 1.04
CA PRO A 104 3.33 -0.30 0.91
C PRO A 104 2.88 -0.95 2.21
N GLU A 105 1.59 -0.88 2.50
CA GLU A 105 0.95 -1.54 3.64
C GLU A 105 0.01 -2.67 3.16
N TYR A 106 -1.31 -2.50 3.21
CA TYR A 106 -2.23 -3.54 2.78
C TYR A 106 -2.32 -3.69 1.26
N ILE A 107 -2.58 -4.93 0.84
CA ILE A 107 -2.76 -5.31 -0.56
C ILE A 107 -4.05 -6.11 -0.74
N THR A 108 -4.80 -5.82 -1.81
CA THR A 108 -5.93 -6.65 -2.25
C THR A 108 -5.78 -7.03 -3.72
N ILE A 109 -6.53 -8.04 -4.17
CA ILE A 109 -6.45 -8.60 -5.52
C ILE A 109 -7.85 -8.64 -6.14
N SER A 110 -7.95 -8.32 -7.43
CA SER A 110 -9.18 -8.44 -8.20
C SER A 110 -9.70 -9.87 -8.26
N ASP A 111 -11.02 -10.05 -8.42
CA ASP A 111 -11.67 -11.38 -8.45
C ASP A 111 -11.09 -12.33 -9.53
N ASP A 112 -10.57 -11.78 -10.63
CA ASP A 112 -9.93 -12.54 -11.71
C ASP A 112 -8.46 -12.89 -11.45
N GLY A 113 -7.88 -12.41 -10.35
CA GLY A 113 -6.49 -12.66 -9.96
C GLY A 113 -5.45 -11.92 -10.81
N ALA A 114 -5.85 -10.97 -11.65
CA ALA A 114 -4.96 -10.30 -12.60
C ALA A 114 -4.31 -9.02 -12.06
N THR A 115 -5.02 -8.28 -11.21
CA THR A 115 -4.58 -6.97 -10.71
C THR A 115 -4.50 -6.97 -9.19
N ALA A 116 -3.40 -6.47 -8.65
CA ALA A 116 -3.27 -6.14 -7.24
C ALA A 116 -3.33 -4.62 -7.01
N TYR A 117 -3.89 -4.22 -5.88
CA TYR A 117 -3.95 -2.85 -5.42
C TYR A 117 -3.30 -2.77 -4.05
N VAL A 118 -2.27 -1.94 -3.93
CA VAL A 118 -1.46 -1.79 -2.72
C VAL A 118 -1.66 -0.39 -2.18
N VAL A 119 -1.94 -0.28 -0.89
CA VAL A 119 -2.09 1.00 -0.20
C VAL A 119 -0.72 1.55 0.17
N CYS A 120 -0.54 2.86 -0.03
CA CYS A 120 0.57 3.62 0.54
C CYS A 120 -0.01 4.79 1.33
N GLN A 121 -0.35 4.53 2.60
CA GLN A 121 -1.15 5.40 3.47
C GLN A 121 -0.54 6.81 3.59
N GLU A 122 0.74 6.87 3.91
CA GLU A 122 1.52 8.08 4.15
C GLU A 122 1.61 8.93 2.88
N ASN A 123 1.59 8.25 1.74
CA ASN A 123 1.69 8.84 0.41
C ASN A 123 0.32 9.28 -0.15
N ASN A 124 -0.79 8.98 0.53
CA ASN A 124 -2.15 9.30 0.08
C ASN A 124 -2.42 8.74 -1.33
N ALA A 125 -2.00 7.50 -1.58
CA ALA A 125 -2.04 6.88 -2.89
C ALA A 125 -2.23 5.35 -2.83
N LEU A 126 -2.63 4.77 -3.96
CA LEU A 126 -2.57 3.34 -4.21
C LEU A 126 -1.57 3.04 -5.32
N VAL A 127 -0.85 1.92 -5.25
CA VAL A 127 -0.09 1.36 -6.36
C VAL A 127 -0.90 0.23 -7.01
N VAL A 128 -0.98 0.23 -8.33
CA VAL A 128 -1.62 -0.83 -9.12
C VAL A 128 -0.54 -1.72 -9.71
N ILE A 129 -0.69 -3.03 -9.54
CA ILE A 129 0.26 -4.04 -9.99
C ILE A 129 -0.46 -5.01 -10.93
N ASP A 130 0.14 -5.23 -12.10
CA ASP A 130 -0.19 -6.34 -12.98
C ASP A 130 0.56 -7.59 -12.50
N ILE A 131 -0.21 -8.62 -12.12
CA ILE A 131 0.31 -9.81 -11.44
C ILE A 131 1.03 -10.74 -12.42
N GLU A 132 0.55 -10.83 -13.66
CA GLU A 132 1.13 -11.71 -14.68
C GLU A 132 2.53 -11.24 -15.09
N THR A 133 2.67 -9.93 -15.31
CA THR A 133 3.94 -9.32 -15.74
C THR A 133 4.85 -8.95 -14.58
N ALA A 134 4.35 -9.01 -13.34
CA ALA A 134 5.03 -8.55 -12.13
C ALA A 134 5.51 -7.09 -12.24
N THR A 135 4.63 -6.21 -12.73
CA THR A 135 4.94 -4.79 -12.93
C THR A 135 3.98 -3.88 -12.20
N ALA A 136 4.49 -2.81 -11.59
CA ALA A 136 3.66 -1.73 -11.11
C ALA A 136 3.29 -0.83 -12.30
N THR A 137 1.99 -0.71 -12.57
CA THR A 137 1.47 -0.08 -13.79
C THR A 137 0.96 1.33 -13.56
N ALA A 138 0.56 1.68 -12.34
CA ALA A 138 0.08 3.01 -12.00
C ALA A 138 0.24 3.34 -10.51
N ILE A 139 0.28 4.64 -10.22
CA ILE A 139 0.01 5.20 -8.89
C ILE A 139 -1.28 6.00 -8.99
N LEU A 140 -2.27 5.65 -8.17
CA LEU A 140 -3.57 6.33 -8.10
C LEU A 140 -3.57 7.30 -6.92
N PRO A 141 -3.58 8.62 -7.14
CA PRO A 141 -3.72 9.59 -6.06
C PRO A 141 -5.15 9.51 -5.48
N LEU A 142 -5.27 9.50 -4.15
CA LEU A 142 -6.57 9.51 -3.47
C LEU A 142 -7.18 10.92 -3.39
N GLY A 143 -6.36 11.94 -3.65
CA GLY A 143 -6.76 13.34 -3.57
C GLY A 143 -7.02 13.79 -2.14
N TYR A 144 -7.81 14.85 -1.99
CA TYR A 144 -8.10 15.45 -0.69
C TYR A 144 -9.58 15.77 -0.59
N LYS A 145 -10.15 15.57 0.60
CA LYS A 145 -11.49 16.03 0.93
C LYS A 145 -11.49 17.50 1.32
N ASP A 146 -12.24 18.33 0.61
CA ASP A 146 -12.40 19.75 0.93
C ASP A 146 -13.52 19.96 1.95
N TRP A 147 -13.14 20.22 3.20
CA TRP A 147 -14.09 20.40 4.31
C TRP A 147 -14.73 21.80 4.37
N SER A 148 -14.40 22.68 3.43
CA SER A 148 -15.08 23.98 3.28
C SER A 148 -16.44 23.86 2.58
N SER A 149 -16.70 22.71 1.93
CA SER A 149 -17.91 22.47 1.13
C SER A 149 -19.17 22.34 1.99
N GLU A 150 -20.27 22.96 1.56
CA GLU A 150 -21.56 22.92 2.24
C GLU A 150 -21.97 21.48 2.62
N GLY A 151 -22.42 21.30 3.87
CA GLY A 151 -22.86 20.00 4.40
C GLY A 151 -21.75 19.13 5.00
N LEU A 152 -20.47 19.45 4.81
CA LEU A 152 -19.34 18.75 5.43
C LEU A 152 -18.93 19.38 6.77
N LEU A 153 -19.87 19.38 7.74
CA LEU A 153 -19.64 19.99 9.04
C LEU A 153 -18.88 19.03 9.99
N PHE A 154 -17.85 19.54 10.66
CA PHE A 154 -17.18 18.82 11.75
C PHE A 154 -16.71 19.79 12.84
N ASP A 155 -16.46 19.26 14.03
CA ASP A 155 -15.77 19.99 15.09
C ASP A 155 -14.26 19.78 14.94
N ALA A 156 -13.54 20.87 14.73
CA ALA A 156 -12.09 20.86 14.55
C ALA A 156 -11.31 21.03 15.86
N SER A 157 -11.98 21.23 17.01
CA SER A 157 -11.31 21.49 18.28
C SER A 157 -11.37 20.31 19.24
N ASP A 158 -10.21 19.93 19.78
CA ASP A 158 -10.06 19.03 20.92
C ASP A 158 -10.00 19.77 22.28
N ARG A 159 -10.21 21.10 22.29
CA ARG A 159 -9.98 21.97 23.47
C ARG A 159 -11.23 22.67 23.99
N SER A 160 -12.29 22.72 23.20
CA SER A 160 -13.56 23.35 23.59
C SER A 160 -14.43 22.35 24.38
N PRO A 161 -15.11 22.78 25.45
CA PRO A 161 -16.11 21.94 26.11
C PRO A 161 -17.40 21.77 25.29
N ASP A 162 -17.67 22.69 24.36
CA ASP A 162 -18.86 22.70 23.50
C ASP A 162 -18.52 22.19 22.10
N ALA A 163 -19.43 21.41 21.50
CA ALA A 163 -19.30 20.92 20.15
C ALA A 163 -19.63 22.02 19.12
N PHE A 164 -18.70 22.33 18.22
CA PHE A 164 -18.89 23.37 17.20
C PHE A 164 -18.74 22.82 15.77
N PHE A 165 -19.87 22.41 15.20
CA PHE A 165 -19.94 21.89 13.83
C PHE A 165 -20.01 23.03 12.82
N ALA A 166 -18.93 23.19 12.06
CA ALA A 166 -18.83 24.16 10.98
C ALA A 166 -18.09 23.57 9.78
N ASN A 167 -18.17 24.29 8.67
CA ASN A 167 -17.23 24.11 7.58
C ASN A 167 -15.92 24.80 7.91
N TRP A 168 -14.81 24.16 7.57
CA TRP A 168 -13.47 24.68 7.86
C TRP A 168 -12.66 24.75 6.56
N PRO A 169 -11.84 25.80 6.37
CA PRO A 169 -11.01 25.95 5.17
C PRO A 169 -9.77 25.04 5.22
N VAL A 170 -10.00 23.74 5.41
CA VAL A 170 -8.97 22.71 5.53
C VAL A 170 -9.26 21.54 4.60
N LYS A 171 -8.21 20.84 4.21
CA LYS A 171 -8.27 19.62 3.41
C LYS A 171 -7.92 18.42 4.27
N GLY A 172 -8.72 17.37 4.20
CA GLY A 172 -8.42 16.08 4.81
C GLY A 172 -7.80 15.13 3.79
N MET A 173 -6.84 14.33 4.24
CA MET A 173 -6.28 13.22 3.46
C MET A 173 -7.16 11.98 3.63
N TYR A 174 -7.22 11.16 2.58
CA TYR A 174 -7.68 9.80 2.71
C TYR A 174 -6.43 9.00 3.07
N GLN A 175 -6.29 8.62 4.34
CA GLN A 175 -5.17 7.83 4.85
C GLN A 175 -5.64 6.40 5.07
N PRO A 176 -5.97 5.65 3.99
CA PRO A 176 -6.33 4.26 4.14
C PRO A 176 -5.10 3.47 4.55
N ASP A 177 -5.29 2.47 5.38
CA ASP A 177 -4.35 1.36 5.57
C ASP A 177 -5.04 0.12 4.97
N ALA A 178 -5.99 -0.48 5.71
CA ALA A 178 -6.72 -1.64 5.21
C ALA A 178 -7.53 -1.36 3.91
N ILE A 179 -7.42 -2.30 2.96
CA ILE A 179 -8.12 -2.29 1.67
C ILE A 179 -8.74 -3.66 1.37
N ASP A 180 -9.89 -3.65 0.69
CA ASP A 180 -10.50 -4.85 0.12
C ASP A 180 -11.08 -4.58 -1.27
N PHE A 181 -11.19 -5.64 -2.08
CA PHE A 181 -11.78 -5.63 -3.41
C PHE A 181 -13.07 -6.43 -3.41
N PHE A 182 -14.10 -5.91 -4.07
CA PHE A 182 -15.35 -6.63 -4.24
C PHE A 182 -16.09 -6.17 -5.50
N THR A 183 -16.96 -7.03 -6.01
CA THR A 183 -17.78 -6.75 -7.18
C THR A 183 -19.26 -6.66 -6.81
N VAL A 184 -19.94 -5.61 -7.27
CA VAL A 184 -21.40 -5.46 -7.17
C VAL A 184 -21.99 -5.28 -8.55
N ASP A 185 -22.92 -6.14 -8.95
CA ASP A 185 -23.58 -6.12 -10.27
C ASP A 185 -22.58 -6.07 -11.46
N GLY A 186 -21.43 -6.74 -11.31
CA GLY A 186 -20.36 -6.78 -12.30
C GLY A 186 -19.48 -5.53 -12.34
N GLN A 187 -19.65 -4.58 -11.41
CA GLN A 187 -18.78 -3.42 -11.25
C GLN A 187 -17.76 -3.66 -10.13
N PRO A 188 -16.46 -3.50 -10.39
CA PRO A 188 -15.42 -3.66 -9.38
C PRO A 188 -15.35 -2.43 -8.48
N TYR A 189 -15.13 -2.66 -7.19
CA TYR A 189 -14.96 -1.63 -6.18
C TYR A 189 -13.77 -1.96 -5.29
N LEU A 190 -13.07 -0.90 -4.89
CA LEU A 190 -12.15 -0.93 -3.76
C LEU A 190 -12.86 -0.26 -2.59
N ILE A 191 -12.80 -0.88 -1.41
CA ILE A 191 -13.18 -0.26 -0.15
C ILE A 191 -11.95 -0.17 0.72
N THR A 192 -11.76 0.99 1.34
CA THR A 192 -10.65 1.23 2.24
C THR A 192 -11.15 1.72 3.59
N ALA A 193 -10.36 1.46 4.63
CA ALA A 193 -10.58 2.01 5.96
C ALA A 193 -9.42 2.94 6.31
N ASN A 194 -9.74 4.18 6.68
CA ASN A 194 -8.71 5.11 7.13
C ASN A 194 -8.22 4.73 8.53
N GLU A 195 -6.92 4.52 8.70
CA GLU A 195 -6.30 4.38 10.01
C GLU A 195 -5.86 5.76 10.54
N GLY A 196 -5.30 6.60 9.65
CA GLY A 196 -4.90 7.96 10.01
C GLY A 196 -3.56 8.01 10.76
N SER A 197 -2.71 6.99 10.57
CA SER A 197 -1.35 7.01 11.11
C SER A 197 -0.54 8.15 10.51
N ALA A 198 0.48 8.56 11.23
CA ALA A 198 1.45 9.54 10.75
C ALA A 198 2.80 8.84 10.62
N ARG A 199 3.47 9.07 9.50
CA ARG A 199 4.87 8.68 9.24
C ARG A 199 5.78 9.13 10.39
N ASN A 200 6.16 8.22 11.29
CA ASN A 200 6.96 8.50 12.49
C ASN A 200 8.00 7.36 12.72
N TYR A 201 9.28 7.73 12.84
CA TYR A 201 10.40 6.79 13.01
C TYR A 201 11.27 7.08 14.25
#